data_AF-A0A6L5I3A5-F1
#
_entry.id   AF-A0A6L5I3A5-F1
#
_cell.length_a   1.000
_cell.length_b   1.000
_cell.length_c   1.000
_cell.angle_alpha   90.00
_cell.angle_beta   90.00
_cell.angle_gamma   90.00
#
_symmetry.space_group_name_H-M   'P 1'
#
loop_
_entity.id
_entity.type
_entity.pdbx_description
1 polymer ?
#
loop_
_entity_poly.entity_id
_entity_poly.type
_entity_poly.pdbx_seq_one_letter_code
_entity_poly.pdbx_strand_id
1 'polypeptide(L)'
;AILRAGRDSSISSVPVKSAAALAMQALHRVRQGYVRRRTAMSNQMRGLLLEHGLAMAQGDSAFSQGVPRILQDATQPLPDMLRELIDELLGEWSQLGERINVLTG
;
A
#
# COMPACT_ATOMS: atom_id res chain seq x y z
N ALA A 1 -16.14 -18.77 28.81
CA ALA A 1 -15.79 -17.34 28.98
C ALA A 1 -16.99 -16.39 28.86
N ILE A 2 -17.98 -16.66 28.00
CA ILE A 2 -19.15 -15.79 27.77
C ILE A 2 -20.02 -15.58 29.02
N LEU A 3 -20.13 -16.59 29.90
CA LEU A 3 -21.03 -16.54 31.06
C LEU A 3 -20.62 -15.56 32.19
N ARG A 4 -19.36 -15.09 32.24
CA ARG A 4 -18.91 -14.17 33.30
C ARG A 4 -19.27 -12.69 33.04
N ALA A 5 -19.45 -12.31 31.77
CA ALA A 5 -19.72 -10.93 31.39
C ALA A 5 -21.13 -10.44 31.77
N GLY A 6 -22.06 -11.33 32.11
CA GLY A 6 -23.43 -10.95 32.48
C GLY A 6 -23.63 -10.56 33.95
N ARG A 7 -22.62 -10.75 34.82
CA ARG A 7 -22.77 -10.58 36.29
C ARG A 7 -21.84 -9.53 36.91
N ASP A 8 -20.97 -8.93 36.11
CA ASP A 8 -20.05 -7.91 36.59
C ASP A 8 -20.72 -6.54 36.49
N SER A 9 -21.12 -5.96 37.63
CA SER A 9 -21.68 -4.60 37.72
C SER A 9 -20.68 -3.51 37.35
N SER A 10 -19.42 -3.88 37.08
CA SER A 10 -18.35 -3.03 36.57
C SER A 10 -18.30 -2.93 35.04
N ILE A 11 -19.13 -3.68 34.31
CA ILE A 11 -19.15 -3.63 32.83
C ILE A 11 -19.96 -2.41 32.38
N SER A 12 -19.24 -1.35 32.02
CA SER A 12 -19.78 -0.22 31.28
C SER A 12 -20.40 -0.70 29.97
N SER A 13 -21.66 -0.32 29.73
CA SER A 13 -22.35 -0.56 28.46
C SER A 13 -21.57 0.07 27.32
N VAL A 14 -21.05 -0.75 26.41
CA VAL A 14 -20.37 -0.24 25.20
C VAL A 14 -21.44 0.44 24.34
N PRO A 15 -21.34 1.75 24.06
CA PRO A 15 -22.32 2.42 23.23
C PRO A 15 -22.37 1.75 21.86
N VAL A 16 -23.59 1.52 21.35
CA VAL A 16 -23.79 0.99 19.99
C VAL A 16 -23.09 1.95 19.03
N LYS A 17 -22.04 1.44 18.37
CA LYS A 17 -21.20 2.22 17.47
C LYS A 17 -22.11 2.78 16.37
N SER A 18 -22.21 4.11 16.27
CA SER A 18 -23.09 4.74 15.29
C SER A 18 -22.72 4.31 13.87
N ALA A 19 -23.70 4.29 12.96
CA ALA A 19 -23.45 3.95 11.56
C ALA A 19 -22.33 4.81 10.94
N ALA A 20 -22.27 6.10 11.30
CA ALA A 20 -21.19 7.01 10.92
C ALA A 20 -19.82 6.58 11.47
N ALA A 21 -19.73 6.17 12.74
CA ALA A 21 -18.48 5.67 13.32
C ALA A 21 -18.01 4.34 12.69
N LEU A 22 -18.94 3.48 12.29
CA LEU A 22 -18.63 2.25 11.56
C LEU A 22 -18.13 2.55 10.13
N ALA A 23 -18.75 3.51 9.44
CA ALA A 23 -18.33 3.95 8.11
C ALA A 23 -16.91 4.56 8.14
N MET A 24 -16.63 5.45 9.09
CA MET A 24 -15.29 6.03 9.28
C MET A 24 -14.22 4.96 9.55
N GLN A 25 -14.55 3.95 10.35
CA GLN A 25 -13.65 2.84 10.61
C GLN A 25 -13.40 1.98 9.36
N ALA A 26 -14.44 1.76 8.55
CA ALA A 26 -14.30 1.05 7.27
C ALA A 26 -13.40 1.82 6.31
N LEU A 27 -13.61 3.13 6.17
CA LEU A 27 -12.77 4.03 5.38
C LEU A 27 -11.29 3.94 5.80
N HIS A 28 -11.01 4.05 7.10
CA HIS A 28 -9.66 3.93 7.63
C HIS A 28 -9.03 2.57 7.30
N ARG A 29 -9.77 1.45 7.49
CA ARG A 29 -9.26 0.11 7.16
C ARG A 29 -8.94 -0.05 5.68
N VAL A 30 -9.82 0.43 4.80
CA VAL A 30 -9.59 0.38 3.34
C VAL A 30 -8.34 1.17 2.99
N ARG A 31 -8.19 2.40 3.51
CA ARG A 31 -7.00 3.23 3.31
C ARG A 31 -5.72 2.52 3.76
N GLN A 32 -5.70 1.96 4.98
CA GLN A 32 -4.55 1.20 5.47
C GLN A 32 -4.24 -0.02 4.59
N GLY A 33 -5.27 -0.68 4.07
CA GLY A 33 -5.12 -1.77 3.11
C GLY A 33 -4.49 -1.32 1.78
N TYR A 34 -4.80 -0.12 1.29
CA TYR A 34 -4.13 0.44 0.11
C TYR A 34 -2.69 0.83 0.39
N VAL A 35 -2.40 1.48 1.53
CA VAL A 35 -1.02 1.82 1.93
C VAL A 35 -0.15 0.56 1.98
N ARG A 36 -0.62 -0.50 2.65
CA ARG A 36 0.13 -1.78 2.74
C ARG A 36 0.38 -2.40 1.36
N ARG A 37 -0.62 -2.44 0.49
CA ARG A 37 -0.47 -2.95 -0.88
C ARG A 37 0.54 -2.14 -1.68
N ARG A 38 0.47 -0.82 -1.60
CA ARG A 38 1.38 0.09 -2.29
C ARG A 38 2.83 -0.10 -1.83
N THR A 39 3.06 -0.21 -0.52
CA THR A 39 4.38 -0.51 0.04
C THR A 39 4.89 -1.89 -0.40
N ALA A 40 4.04 -2.92 -0.37
CA ALA A 40 4.41 -4.26 -0.82
C ALA A 40 4.83 -4.28 -2.29
N MET A 41 4.10 -3.56 -3.14
CA MET A 41 4.40 -3.44 -4.57
C MET A 41 5.73 -2.72 -4.83
N SER A 42 6.02 -1.63 -4.10
CA SER A 42 7.35 -0.99 -4.15
C SER A 42 8.47 -1.94 -3.72
N ASN A 43 8.23 -2.78 -2.71
CA ASN A 43 9.23 -3.74 -2.25
C ASN A 43 9.46 -4.83 -3.29
N GLN A 44 8.40 -5.34 -3.91
CA GLN A 44 8.47 -6.33 -4.98
C GLN A 44 9.27 -5.81 -6.18
N MET A 45 8.93 -4.62 -6.70
CA MET A 45 9.67 -3.99 -7.79
C MET A 45 11.13 -3.74 -7.44
N ARG A 46 11.43 -3.30 -6.21
CA ARG A 46 12.81 -3.16 -5.74
C ARG A 46 13.57 -4.48 -5.72
N GLY A 47 12.94 -5.57 -5.33
CA GLY A 47 13.54 -6.91 -5.37
C GLY A 47 13.89 -7.34 -6.79
N LEU A 48 12.94 -7.22 -7.72
CA LEU A 48 13.13 -7.56 -9.14
C LEU A 48 14.26 -6.75 -9.79
N LEU A 49 14.32 -5.44 -9.48
CA LEU A 49 15.38 -4.56 -9.98
C LEU A 49 16.75 -4.92 -9.37
N LEU A 50 16.79 -5.27 -8.07
CA LEU A 50 18.02 -5.66 -7.40
C LEU A 50 18.61 -6.96 -7.96
N GLU A 51 17.78 -7.92 -8.35
CA GLU A 51 18.20 -9.15 -9.03
C GLU A 51 18.95 -8.86 -10.35
N HIS A 52 18.70 -7.71 -10.96
CA HIS A 52 19.37 -7.22 -12.17
C HIS A 52 20.47 -6.18 -11.87
N GLY A 53 20.90 -6.06 -10.60
CA GLY A 53 21.97 -5.15 -10.18
C GLY A 53 21.54 -3.70 -9.98
N LEU A 54 20.24 -3.39 -10.05
CA LEU A 54 19.72 -2.03 -9.95
C LEU A 54 19.20 -1.76 -8.54
N ALA A 55 20.11 -1.30 -7.67
CA ALA A 55 19.74 -0.88 -6.32
C ALA A 55 19.00 0.47 -6.34
N MET A 56 17.89 0.55 -5.61
CA MET A 56 17.11 1.79 -5.44
C MET A 56 17.03 2.22 -3.98
N ALA A 57 17.04 3.53 -3.77
CA ALA A 57 16.81 4.11 -2.45
C ALA A 57 15.38 3.84 -1.95
N GLN A 58 15.22 3.85 -0.63
CA GLN A 58 13.90 3.69 0.00
C GLN A 58 13.09 4.98 -0.07
N GLY A 59 11.76 4.83 -0.06
CA GLY A 59 10.81 5.94 0.04
C GLY A 59 10.09 6.25 -1.27
N ASP A 60 8.87 6.78 -1.13
CA ASP A 60 7.95 6.96 -2.26
C ASP A 60 8.46 7.94 -3.31
N SER A 61 9.15 9.02 -2.90
CA SER A 61 9.68 10.03 -3.82
C SER A 61 10.85 9.49 -4.66
N ALA A 62 11.77 8.77 -4.01
CA ALA A 62 12.86 8.10 -4.71
C ALA A 62 12.33 7.03 -5.67
N PHE A 63 11.26 6.33 -5.28
CA PHE A 63 10.63 5.30 -6.10
C PHE A 63 9.90 5.88 -7.31
N SER A 64 9.05 6.90 -7.11
CA SER A 64 8.25 7.51 -8.19
C SER A 64 9.10 8.18 -9.27
N GLN A 65 10.30 8.64 -8.92
CA GLN A 65 11.24 9.23 -9.87
C GLN A 65 12.24 8.21 -10.42
N GLY A 66 12.68 7.27 -9.59
CA GLY A 66 13.73 6.31 -9.92
C GLY A 66 13.29 5.24 -10.92
N VAL A 67 12.11 4.65 -10.73
CA VAL A 67 11.63 3.57 -11.62
C VAL A 67 11.42 4.06 -13.06
N PRO A 68 10.69 5.16 -13.33
CA PRO A 68 10.56 5.66 -14.70
C PRO A 68 11.90 5.93 -15.38
N ARG A 69 12.87 6.48 -14.62
CA ARG A 69 14.20 6.77 -15.14
C ARG A 69 14.95 5.50 -15.54
N ILE A 70 14.85 4.44 -14.75
CA ILE A 70 15.43 3.13 -15.07
C ILE A 70 14.78 2.54 -16.33
N LEU A 71 13.45 2.62 -16.43
CA LEU A 71 12.71 2.09 -17.57
C LEU A 71 13.04 2.81 -18.88
N GLN A 72 13.28 4.14 -18.84
CA GLN A 72 13.67 4.95 -19.99
C GLN A 72 15.13 4.77 -20.41
N ASP A 73 15.97 4.27 -19.51
CA ASP A 73 17.39 4.05 -19.79
C ASP A 73 17.61 2.69 -20.47
N ALA A 74 17.79 2.72 -21.78
CA ALA A 74 18.04 1.54 -22.61
C ALA A 74 19.40 0.88 -22.32
N THR A 75 20.32 1.56 -21.63
CA THR A 75 21.63 0.97 -21.27
C THR A 75 21.54 0.02 -20.07
N GLN A 76 20.43 0.05 -19.33
CA GLN A 76 20.25 -0.79 -18.16
C GLN A 76 20.09 -2.27 -18.53
N PRO A 77 20.63 -3.19 -17.70
CA PRO A 77 20.62 -4.63 -17.95
C PRO A 77 19.26 -5.26 -17.63
N LEU A 78 18.16 -4.65 -18.11
CA LEU A 78 16.80 -5.14 -17.92
C LEU A 78 16.26 -5.73 -19.22
N PRO A 79 15.86 -7.02 -19.21
CA PRO A 79 15.12 -7.62 -20.32
C PRO A 79 13.82 -6.86 -20.61
N ASP A 80 13.42 -6.77 -21.88
CA ASP A 80 12.24 -6.02 -22.30
C ASP A 80 10.95 -6.49 -21.59
N MET A 81 10.77 -7.81 -21.46
CA MET A 81 9.64 -8.40 -20.73
C MET A 81 9.58 -7.93 -19.27
N LEU A 82 10.73 -7.72 -18.62
CA LEU A 82 10.76 -7.21 -17.25
C LEU A 82 10.47 -5.71 -17.22
N ARG A 83 10.89 -4.94 -18.23
CA ARG A 83 10.54 -3.51 -18.35
C ARG A 83 9.03 -3.34 -18.46
N GLU A 84 8.37 -4.11 -19.32
CA GLU A 84 6.92 -4.11 -19.47
C GLU A 84 6.20 -4.45 -18.15
N LEU A 85 6.64 -5.51 -17.46
CA LEU A 85 6.08 -5.90 -16.17
C LEU A 85 6.24 -4.80 -15.10
N ILE A 86 7.42 -4.18 -15.02
CA ILE A 86 7.67 -3.11 -14.04
C ILE A 86 6.84 -1.86 -14.38
N ASP A 87 6.63 -1.55 -15.67
CA ASP A 87 5.78 -0.43 -16.09
C ASP A 87 4.31 -0.64 -15.68
N GLU A 88 3.78 -1.86 -15.86
CA GLU A 88 2.44 -2.23 -15.40
C GLU A 88 2.30 -2.09 -13.88
N LEU A 89 3.24 -2.66 -13.12
CA LEU A 89 3.27 -2.55 -11.65
C LEU A 89 3.40 -1.10 -11.17
N LEU A 90 4.17 -0.27 -11.88
CA LEU A 90 4.28 1.16 -11.60
C LEU A 90 2.95 1.90 -11.82
N GLY A 91 2.21 1.52 -12.85
CA GLY A 91 0.85 1.99 -13.11
C GLY A 91 -0.09 1.65 -11.96
N GLU A 92 -0.12 0.40 -11.52
CA GLU A 92 -0.94 -0.04 -10.38
C GLU A 92 -0.55 0.69 -9.08
N TRP A 93 0.75 0.84 -8.83
CA TRP A 93 1.28 1.54 -7.67
C TRP A 93 0.82 3.00 -7.62
N SER A 94 0.81 3.66 -8.79
CA SER A 94 0.36 5.05 -8.92
C SER A 94 -1.14 5.17 -8.67
N GLN A 95 -1.95 4.24 -9.22
CA GLN A 95 -3.39 4.19 -8.96
C GLN A 95 -3.72 3.97 -7.48
N LEU A 96 -2.96 3.13 -6.78
CA LEU A 96 -3.11 2.97 -5.33
C LEU A 96 -2.78 4.26 -4.58
N GLY A 97 -1.76 5.00 -5.04
CA GLY A 97 -1.41 6.32 -4.49
C GLY A 97 -2.56 7.30 -4.58
N GLU A 98 -3.18 7.39 -5.77
CA GLU A 98 -4.35 8.25 -5.99
C GLU A 98 -5.53 7.87 -5.10
N ARG A 99 -5.84 6.58 -4.99
CA ARG A 99 -6.90 6.08 -4.07
C ARG A 99 -6.62 6.44 -2.62
N ILE A 100 -5.35 6.42 -2.18
CA ILE A 100 -4.99 6.83 -0.82
C ILE A 100 -5.23 8.33 -0.62
N ASN A 101 -4.90 9.17 -1.60
CA ASN A 101 -5.11 10.62 -1.54
C ASN A 101 -6.61 10.96 -1.44
N VAL A 102 -7.44 10.33 -2.27
CA VAL A 102 -8.91 10.51 -2.24
C VAL A 102 -9.51 10.17 -0.88
N LEU A 103 -8.99 9.16 -0.17
CA LEU A 103 -9.49 8.79 1.17
C LEU A 103 -8.82 9.57 2.31
N THR A 104 -7.88 10.47 2.00
CA THR A 104 -7.19 11.33 2.98
C THR A 104 -7.67 12.80 2.88
N GLY A 105 -8.21 13.20 1.72
CA GLY A 105 -8.82 14.51 1.50
C GLY A 105 -10.14 14.73 2.21
#